data_AF-A0AAQ4D3N1-F1
#
_entry.id   AF-A0AAQ4D3N1-F1
#
_cell.length_a   1.000
_cell.length_b   1.000
_cell.length_c   1.000
_cell.angle_alpha   90.00
_cell.angle_beta   90.00
_cell.angle_gamma   90.00
#
_symmetry.space_group_name_H-M   'P 1'
#
loop_
_entity.id
_entity.type
_entity.pdbx_description
1 polymer ?
#
loop_
_entity_poly.entity_id
_entity_poly.type
_entity_poly.pdbx_seq_one_letter_code
_entity_poly.pdbx_strand_id
1 'polypeptide(L)'
;MLTRIAAKRYKELGLENACSKYIAEHLTVDNLCPLLDCLNTRDIGLIDKPAIAMLKNSGASVLRSDTFVDSLETTMHVILDVVAGVPENLVVDALRRWAEKKCEKDLYADGTALQLKTVMQPFLPQLRLLALTADEYVNGIGSWDILSDSENYAILENIVAPGSVLLPSWVNTDNTARSQFQRHYRAIP
;
A
#
# COMPACT_ATOMS: atom_id res chain seq x y z
N MET A 1 14.83 17.00 1.36
CA MET A 1 14.94 15.68 0.66
C MET A 1 15.65 15.74 -0.67
N LEU A 2 15.38 16.75 -1.52
CA LEU A 2 16.14 16.96 -2.76
C LEU A 2 17.66 16.97 -2.54
N THR A 3 18.11 17.48 -1.39
CA THR A 3 19.51 17.45 -0.95
C THR A 3 20.09 16.04 -0.82
N ARG A 4 19.31 15.04 -0.34
CA ARG A 4 19.76 13.65 -0.25
C ARG A 4 19.87 13.01 -1.63
N ILE A 5 18.85 13.22 -2.47
CA ILE A 5 18.85 12.70 -3.85
C ILE A 5 20.05 13.26 -4.61
N ALA A 6 20.33 14.55 -4.45
CA ALA A 6 21.52 15.19 -4.99
C ALA A 6 22.80 14.57 -4.41
N ALA A 7 22.92 14.45 -3.09
CA ALA A 7 24.09 13.84 -2.43
C ALA A 7 24.37 12.42 -2.97
N LYS A 8 23.35 11.58 -3.12
CA LYS A 8 23.46 10.24 -3.70
C LYS A 8 23.87 10.29 -5.17
N ARG A 9 23.31 11.20 -5.96
CA ARG A 9 23.66 11.39 -7.39
C ARG A 9 25.11 11.84 -7.56
N TYR A 10 25.61 12.69 -6.68
CA TYR A 10 27.00 13.16 -6.66
C TYR A 10 27.95 12.24 -5.87
N LYS A 11 27.45 11.10 -5.37
CA LYS A 11 28.18 10.10 -4.58
C LYS A 11 28.85 10.67 -3.33
N GLU A 12 28.24 11.70 -2.74
CA GLU A 12 28.77 12.33 -1.55
C GLU A 12 28.22 11.68 -0.28
N LEU A 13 28.92 10.63 0.15
CA LEU A 13 28.51 9.72 1.22
C LEU A 13 28.33 10.43 2.57
N GLY A 14 29.14 11.44 2.87
CA GLY A 14 29.05 12.20 4.13
C GLY A 14 27.71 12.94 4.25
N LEU A 15 27.30 13.60 3.16
CA LEU A 15 26.05 14.36 3.11
C LEU A 15 24.83 13.43 3.01
N GLU A 16 24.93 12.31 2.28
CA GLU A 16 23.89 11.27 2.25
C GLU A 16 23.60 10.71 3.64
N ASN A 17 24.66 10.38 4.40
CA ASN A 17 24.53 9.88 5.77
C ASN A 17 23.94 10.91 6.73
N ALA A 18 24.38 12.17 6.65
CA ALA A 18 23.83 13.25 7.45
C ALA A 18 22.33 13.46 7.17
N CYS A 19 21.93 13.45 5.90
CA CYS A 19 20.51 13.56 5.51
C CYS A 19 19.70 12.36 6.02
N SER A 20 20.23 11.14 5.90
CA SER A 20 19.55 9.92 6.34
C SER A 20 19.37 9.91 7.87
N LYS A 21 20.37 10.37 8.62
CA LYS A 21 20.29 10.51 10.08
C LYS A 21 19.24 11.55 10.49
N TYR A 22 19.23 12.72 9.84
CA TYR A 22 18.23 13.75 10.11
C TYR A 22 16.81 13.23 9.86
N ILE A 23 16.59 12.54 8.74
CA ILE A 23 15.31 11.91 8.43
C ILE A 23 14.93 10.90 9.52
N ALA A 24 15.86 10.04 9.94
CA ALA A 24 15.59 9.06 10.99
C ALA A 24 15.14 9.70 12.33
N GLU A 25 15.75 10.83 12.70
CA GLU A 25 15.45 11.54 13.96
C GLU A 25 14.13 12.30 13.93
N HIS A 26 13.66 12.73 12.75
CA HIS A 26 12.50 13.60 12.61
C HIS A 26 11.31 12.91 11.90
N LEU A 27 11.43 11.62 11.57
CA LEU A 27 10.37 10.86 10.91
C LEU A 27 9.18 10.68 11.87
N THR A 28 7.99 11.02 11.40
CA THR A 28 6.71 10.83 12.08
C THR A 28 5.70 10.22 11.12
N VAL A 29 4.58 9.71 11.65
CA VAL A 29 3.48 9.18 10.82
C VAL A 29 2.97 10.23 9.84
N ASP A 30 2.89 11.49 10.26
CA ASP A 30 2.36 12.58 9.44
C ASP A 30 3.29 12.95 8.29
N ASN A 31 4.61 12.92 8.50
CA ASN A 31 5.57 13.32 7.47
C ASN A 31 6.07 12.14 6.60
N LEU A 32 5.64 10.91 6.90
CA LEU A 32 6.01 9.71 6.13
C LEU A 32 5.45 9.72 4.71
N CYS A 33 4.15 9.96 4.52
CA CYS A 33 3.56 9.97 3.18
C CYS A 33 4.14 11.10 2.30
N PRO A 34 4.26 12.36 2.79
CA PRO A 34 4.96 13.41 2.07
C PRO A 34 6.43 13.07 1.75
N LEU A 35 7.11 12.34 2.64
CA LEU A 35 8.47 11.85 2.39
C LEU A 35 8.52 10.92 1.19
N LEU A 36 7.61 9.95 1.14
CA LEU A 36 7.52 8.99 0.04
C LEU A 36 7.12 9.66 -1.26
N ASP A 37 6.18 10.62 -1.21
CA ASP A 37 5.75 11.41 -2.37
C ASP A 37 6.92 12.20 -2.98
N CYS A 38 7.79 12.75 -2.13
CA CYS A 38 9.00 13.45 -2.60
C CYS A 38 9.99 12.54 -3.32
N LEU A 39 10.03 11.24 -2.98
CA LEU A 39 10.89 10.26 -3.66
C LEU A 39 10.26 9.79 -4.97
N ASN A 40 8.92 9.77 -5.04
CA ASN A 40 8.13 9.37 -6.19
C ASN A 40 8.69 8.11 -6.88
N THR A 41 9.01 7.09 -6.08
CA THR A 41 9.65 5.86 -6.54
C THR A 41 8.97 4.66 -5.91
N ARG A 42 8.85 3.58 -6.68
CA ARG A 42 8.43 2.26 -6.17
C ARG A 42 9.62 1.41 -5.71
N ASP A 43 10.86 1.87 -5.94
CA ASP A 43 12.05 1.15 -5.52
C ASP A 43 12.27 1.28 -4.00
N ILE A 44 11.90 0.22 -3.28
CA ILE A 44 12.06 0.10 -1.82
C ILE A 44 13.52 0.28 -1.40
N GLY A 45 14.50 -0.04 -2.25
CA GLY A 45 15.93 0.16 -1.97
C GLY A 45 16.35 1.63 -1.90
N LEU A 46 15.54 2.56 -2.43
CA LEU A 46 15.77 4.01 -2.35
C LEU A 46 15.07 4.67 -1.16
N ILE A 47 14.21 3.92 -0.47
CA ILE A 47 13.48 4.37 0.71
C ILE A 47 14.35 4.15 1.95
N ASP A 48 14.34 5.12 2.87
CA ASP A 48 15.14 5.03 4.08
C ASP A 48 14.66 3.87 4.96
N LYS A 49 15.62 3.13 5.53
CA LYS A 49 15.35 2.03 6.46
C LYS A 49 14.41 2.43 7.62
N PRO A 50 14.54 3.63 8.24
CA PRO A 50 13.59 4.11 9.24
C PRO A 50 12.15 4.24 8.73
N ALA A 51 11.95 4.70 7.49
CA ALA A 51 10.62 4.80 6.88
C ALA A 51 9.99 3.42 6.66
N ILE A 52 10.78 2.46 6.16
CA ILE A 52 10.35 1.06 6.03
C ILE A 52 10.03 0.47 7.41
N ALA A 53 10.85 0.73 8.43
CA ALA A 53 10.62 0.24 9.78
C ALA A 53 9.33 0.83 10.38
N MET A 54 9.03 2.10 10.13
CA MET A 54 7.79 2.74 10.56
C MET A 54 6.56 2.11 9.90
N LEU A 55 6.61 1.82 8.59
CA LEU A 55 5.51 1.12 7.89
C LEU A 55 5.24 -0.27 8.47
N LYS A 56 6.27 -0.97 8.96
CA LYS A 56 6.14 -2.30 9.55
C LYS A 56 5.67 -2.28 11.01
N ASN A 57 6.14 -1.31 11.79
CA ASN A 57 5.86 -1.24 13.23
C ASN A 57 4.61 -0.43 13.56
N SER A 58 4.24 0.52 12.69
CA SER A 58 3.15 1.47 12.91
C SER A 58 2.21 1.56 11.71
N GLY A 59 2.13 0.49 10.90
CA GLY A 59 1.33 0.43 9.68
C GLY A 59 -0.13 0.84 9.87
N ALA A 60 -0.77 0.42 10.97
CA ALA A 60 -2.16 0.80 11.26
C ALA A 60 -2.33 2.30 11.46
N SER A 61 -1.37 2.96 12.11
CA SER A 61 -1.39 4.42 12.32
C SER A 61 -1.18 5.17 11.02
N VAL A 62 -0.27 4.68 10.16
CA VAL A 62 -0.03 5.26 8.83
C VAL A 62 -1.26 5.14 7.95
N LEU A 63 -1.88 3.96 7.87
CA LEU A 63 -3.08 3.75 7.07
C LEU A 63 -4.27 4.60 7.54
N ARG A 64 -4.31 5.00 8.81
CA ARG A 64 -5.36 5.87 9.37
C ARG A 64 -5.05 7.36 9.25
N SER A 65 -3.84 7.76 8.90
CA SER A 65 -3.48 9.17 8.86
C SER A 65 -4.17 9.90 7.70
N ASP A 66 -4.43 11.19 7.88
CA ASP A 66 -4.97 12.03 6.79
C ASP A 66 -3.95 12.20 5.66
N THR A 67 -2.66 12.18 6.00
CA THR A 67 -1.55 12.29 5.04
C THR A 67 -1.45 11.10 4.10
N PHE A 68 -1.97 9.93 4.51
CA PHE A 68 -2.13 8.78 3.63
C PHE A 68 -3.17 9.02 2.55
N VAL A 69 -4.32 9.62 2.90
CA VAL A 69 -5.44 9.90 1.98
C VAL A 69 -5.03 10.91 0.90
N ASP A 70 -4.09 11.80 1.21
CA ASP A 70 -3.57 12.81 0.28
C ASP A 70 -2.34 12.35 -0.54
N SER A 71 -1.86 11.12 -0.33
CA SER A 71 -0.62 10.62 -0.94
C SER A 71 -0.74 10.31 -2.44
N LEU A 72 0.41 10.26 -3.13
CA LEU A 72 0.49 9.88 -4.55
C LEU A 72 0.24 8.38 -4.76
N GLU A 73 -0.16 8.03 -5.98
CA GLU A 73 -0.36 6.63 -6.41
C GLU A 73 0.91 5.77 -6.19
N THR A 74 2.08 6.34 -6.50
CA THR A 74 3.38 5.67 -6.29
C THR A 74 3.64 5.36 -4.82
N THR A 75 3.29 6.28 -3.92
CA THR A 75 3.37 6.08 -2.48
C THR A 75 2.39 5.02 -2.00
N MET A 76 1.15 5.01 -2.51
CA MET A 76 0.18 3.96 -2.20
C MET A 76 0.74 2.57 -2.51
N HIS A 77 1.31 2.38 -3.70
CA HIS A 77 1.92 1.11 -4.09
C HIS A 77 3.02 0.66 -3.13
N VAL A 78 3.91 1.59 -2.74
CA VAL A 78 4.98 1.31 -1.77
C VAL A 78 4.42 0.90 -0.42
N ILE A 79 3.40 1.61 0.06
CA ILE A 79 2.78 1.31 1.36
C ILE A 79 2.16 -0.08 1.31
N LEU A 80 1.42 -0.42 0.25
CA LEU A 80 0.82 -1.74 0.09
C LEU A 80 1.87 -2.86 -0.02
N ASP A 81 3.05 -2.60 -0.58
CA ASP A 81 4.13 -3.61 -0.66
C ASP A 81 4.88 -3.82 0.67
N VAL A 82 4.97 -2.78 1.51
CA VAL A 82 5.83 -2.78 2.70
C VAL A 82 5.08 -2.98 4.01
N VAL A 83 3.82 -2.51 4.09
CA VAL A 83 3.04 -2.52 5.33
C VAL A 83 2.87 -3.95 5.86
N ALA A 84 3.14 -4.11 7.15
CA ALA A 84 3.08 -5.39 7.85
C ALA A 84 2.45 -5.19 9.23
N GLY A 85 2.07 -6.29 9.90
CA GLY A 85 1.49 -6.23 11.24
C GLY A 85 0.04 -5.74 11.30
N VAL A 86 -0.63 -5.58 10.15
CA VAL A 86 -2.01 -5.08 10.04
C VAL A 86 -2.94 -6.14 9.48
N PRO A 87 -4.23 -6.17 9.89
CA PRO A 87 -5.22 -7.03 9.26
C PRO A 87 -5.57 -6.50 7.86
N GLU A 88 -5.88 -7.40 6.92
CA GLU A 88 -6.08 -7.03 5.51
C GLU A 88 -7.32 -6.15 5.32
N ASN A 89 -8.37 -6.33 6.12
CA ASN A 89 -9.58 -5.50 6.07
C ASN A 89 -9.26 -4.01 6.25
N LEU A 90 -8.38 -3.66 7.18
CA LEU A 90 -7.94 -2.28 7.41
C LEU A 90 -7.19 -1.72 6.21
N VAL A 91 -6.41 -2.54 5.52
CA VAL A 91 -5.69 -2.14 4.29
C VAL A 91 -6.69 -1.86 3.17
N VAL A 92 -7.67 -2.74 2.99
CA VAL A 92 -8.72 -2.60 1.97
C VAL A 92 -9.58 -1.35 2.23
N ASP A 93 -9.97 -1.12 3.48
CA ASP A 93 -10.72 0.08 3.90
C ASP A 93 -9.90 1.37 3.73
N ALA A 94 -8.60 1.32 4.03
CA ALA A 94 -7.71 2.46 3.80
C ALA A 94 -7.57 2.79 2.32
N LEU A 95 -7.38 1.77 1.47
CA LEU A 95 -7.33 1.96 0.02
C LEU A 95 -8.64 2.57 -0.52
N ARG A 96 -9.79 2.11 -0.02
CA ARG A 96 -11.08 2.69 -0.38
C ARG A 96 -11.17 4.16 -0.01
N ARG A 97 -10.81 4.55 1.22
CA ARG A 97 -10.82 5.97 1.65
C ARG A 97 -9.92 6.84 0.79
N TRP A 98 -8.73 6.34 0.44
CA TRP A 98 -7.84 7.04 -0.49
C TRP A 98 -8.46 7.17 -1.88
N ALA A 99 -9.06 6.09 -2.40
CA ALA A 99 -9.66 6.08 -3.72
C ALA A 99 -10.88 7.01 -3.81
N GLU A 100 -11.73 7.04 -2.78
CA GLU A 100 -12.86 7.98 -2.68
C GLU A 100 -12.36 9.43 -2.70
N LYS A 101 -11.32 9.77 -1.93
CA LYS A 101 -10.72 11.11 -1.98
C LYS A 101 -10.14 11.46 -3.35
N LYS A 102 -9.52 10.47 -4.01
CA LYS A 102 -8.95 10.65 -5.34
C LYS A 102 -10.05 10.92 -6.37
N CYS A 103 -11.16 10.19 -6.30
CA CYS A 103 -12.35 10.42 -7.11
C CYS A 103 -12.99 11.80 -6.87
N GLU A 104 -12.96 12.33 -5.64
CA GLU A 104 -13.43 13.68 -5.33
C GLU A 104 -12.55 14.78 -5.94
N LYS A 105 -11.23 14.58 -5.94
CA LYS A 105 -10.26 15.59 -6.38
C LYS A 105 -10.01 15.56 -7.89
N ASP A 106 -10.02 14.38 -8.48
CA ASP A 106 -9.62 14.17 -9.87
C ASP A 106 -10.85 13.89 -10.74
N LEU A 107 -10.97 14.67 -11.80
CA LEU A 107 -11.92 14.44 -12.88
C LEU A 107 -11.19 13.72 -14.01
N TYR A 108 -11.90 12.89 -14.77
CA TYR A 108 -11.46 12.42 -16.07
C TYR A 108 -11.16 13.62 -16.98
N ALA A 109 -10.38 13.38 -18.03
CA ALA A 109 -10.04 14.40 -19.02
C ALA A 109 -11.26 15.02 -19.71
N ASP A 110 -12.42 14.34 -19.68
CA ASP A 110 -13.70 14.80 -20.20
C ASP A 110 -14.56 15.58 -19.16
N GLY A 111 -14.06 15.74 -17.93
CA GLY A 111 -14.75 16.42 -16.83
C GLY A 111 -15.66 15.52 -15.98
N THR A 112 -15.74 14.23 -16.28
CA THR A 112 -16.55 13.26 -15.50
C THR A 112 -15.81 12.84 -14.24
N ALA A 113 -16.52 12.57 -13.13
CA ALA A 113 -15.88 12.06 -11.91
C ALA A 113 -15.21 10.70 -12.15
N LEU A 114 -14.00 10.49 -11.60
CA LEU A 114 -13.36 9.18 -11.66
C LEU A 114 -14.22 8.15 -10.94
N GLN A 115 -14.34 6.96 -11.54
CA GLN A 115 -15.05 5.85 -10.90
C GLN A 115 -14.13 5.14 -9.91
N LEU A 116 -14.67 4.78 -8.74
CA LEU A 116 -13.94 4.07 -7.68
C LEU A 116 -13.25 2.80 -8.20
N LYS A 117 -13.96 2.05 -9.06
CA LYS A 117 -13.44 0.85 -9.73
C LYS A 117 -12.14 1.13 -10.49
N THR A 118 -12.10 2.18 -11.30
CA THR A 118 -10.92 2.55 -12.09
C THR A 118 -9.74 2.93 -11.20
N VAL A 119 -9.98 3.66 -10.11
CA VAL A 119 -8.93 4.08 -9.17
C VAL A 119 -8.34 2.89 -8.41
N MET A 120 -9.18 1.93 -8.00
CA MET A 120 -8.75 0.79 -7.19
C MET A 120 -8.13 -0.33 -8.01
N GLN A 121 -8.52 -0.49 -9.28
CA GLN A 121 -8.05 -1.55 -10.18
C GLN A 121 -6.53 -1.80 -10.18
N PRO A 122 -5.65 -0.77 -10.28
CA PRO A 122 -4.19 -1.00 -10.30
C PRO A 122 -3.64 -1.57 -8.99
N PHE A 123 -4.36 -1.44 -7.87
CA PHE A 123 -3.92 -1.89 -6.55
C PHE A 123 -4.46 -3.25 -6.16
N LEU A 124 -5.50 -3.75 -6.82
CA LEU A 124 -6.10 -5.06 -6.53
C LEU A 124 -5.08 -6.20 -6.47
N PRO A 125 -4.04 -6.28 -7.34
CA PRO A 125 -3.05 -7.34 -7.27
C PRO A 125 -2.16 -7.30 -6.02
N GLN A 126 -2.05 -6.14 -5.36
CA GLN A 126 -1.27 -5.98 -4.12
C GLN A 126 -2.10 -6.31 -2.86
N LEU A 127 -3.41 -6.49 -3.00
CA LEU A 127 -4.29 -6.90 -1.91
C LEU A 127 -4.25 -8.42 -1.75
N ARG A 128 -4.21 -8.88 -0.51
CA ARG A 128 -4.24 -10.30 -0.15
C ARG A 128 -5.66 -10.71 0.19
N LEU A 129 -6.55 -10.67 -0.80
CA LEU A 129 -7.98 -10.91 -0.62
C LEU A 129 -8.27 -12.27 0.03
N LEU A 130 -7.43 -13.27 -0.22
CA LEU A 130 -7.53 -14.61 0.37
C LEU A 130 -7.17 -14.67 1.87
N ALA A 131 -6.56 -13.61 2.42
CA ALA A 131 -6.27 -13.49 3.84
C ALA A 131 -7.44 -12.88 4.64
N LEU A 132 -8.51 -12.44 3.96
CA LEU A 132 -9.74 -11.98 4.61
C LEU A 132 -10.60 -13.16 5.03
N THR A 133 -11.42 -12.97 6.06
CA THR A 133 -12.52 -13.88 6.34
C THR A 133 -13.66 -13.68 5.33
N ALA A 134 -14.51 -14.70 5.17
CA ALA A 134 -15.67 -14.60 4.27
C ALA A 134 -16.60 -13.43 4.66
N ASP A 135 -16.80 -13.18 5.95
CA ASP A 135 -17.60 -12.06 6.45
C ASP A 135 -16.97 -10.70 6.11
N GLU A 136 -15.67 -10.53 6.35
CA GLU A 136 -14.94 -9.31 6.00
C GLU A 136 -14.93 -9.05 4.49
N TYR A 137 -14.87 -10.12 3.68
CA TYR A 137 -14.91 -10.00 2.23
C TYR A 137 -16.28 -9.57 1.72
N VAL A 138 -17.35 -10.21 2.19
CA VAL A 138 -18.73 -9.93 1.78
C VAL A 138 -19.17 -8.54 2.24
N ASN A 139 -18.85 -8.14 3.49
CA ASN A 139 -19.15 -6.81 4.01
C ASN A 139 -18.18 -5.73 3.50
N GLY A 140 -17.04 -6.14 2.93
CA GLY A 140 -16.03 -5.28 2.35
C GLY A 140 -16.09 -5.26 0.82
N ILE A 141 -14.93 -5.49 0.19
CA ILE A 141 -14.72 -5.34 -1.27
C ILE A 141 -15.69 -6.13 -2.15
N GLY A 142 -16.21 -7.26 -1.67
CA GLY A 142 -17.17 -8.08 -2.41
C GLY A 142 -18.51 -7.36 -2.66
N SER A 143 -18.86 -6.37 -1.82
CA SER A 143 -20.10 -5.59 -1.94
C SER A 143 -19.95 -4.26 -2.70
N TRP A 144 -18.72 -3.87 -3.07
CA TRP A 144 -18.46 -2.51 -3.58
C TRP A 144 -18.64 -2.35 -5.09
N ASP A 145 -19.16 -3.37 -5.79
CA ASP A 145 -19.37 -3.38 -7.25
C ASP A 145 -18.09 -3.07 -8.07
N ILE A 146 -16.92 -3.38 -7.50
CA ILE A 146 -15.61 -3.18 -8.15
C ILE A 146 -15.27 -4.38 -9.04
N LEU A 147 -15.59 -5.58 -8.56
CA LEU A 147 -15.28 -6.86 -9.19
C LEU A 147 -16.50 -7.37 -9.96
N SER A 148 -16.27 -8.16 -11.02
CA SER A 148 -17.37 -8.86 -11.68
C SER A 148 -17.92 -10.00 -10.80
N ASP A 149 -19.17 -10.41 -11.04
CA ASP A 149 -19.82 -11.49 -10.29
C ASP A 149 -19.00 -12.80 -10.32
N SER A 150 -18.37 -13.11 -11.45
CA SER A 150 -17.52 -14.29 -11.59
C SER A 150 -16.24 -14.19 -10.78
N GLU A 151 -15.62 -13.00 -10.73
CA GLU A 151 -14.43 -12.75 -9.90
C GLU A 151 -14.77 -12.80 -8.41
N ASN A 152 -15.87 -12.16 -8.01
CA ASN A 152 -16.37 -12.18 -6.63
C ASN A 152 -16.64 -13.61 -6.16
N TYR A 153 -17.34 -14.40 -6.98
CA TYR A 153 -17.63 -15.79 -6.68
C TYR A 153 -16.35 -16.62 -6.54
N ALA A 154 -15.43 -16.51 -7.50
CA ALA A 154 -14.17 -17.27 -7.48
C ALA A 154 -13.31 -16.94 -6.25
N ILE A 155 -13.23 -15.66 -5.85
CA ILE A 155 -12.45 -15.24 -4.68
C ILE A 155 -13.11 -15.73 -3.39
N LEU A 156 -14.43 -15.53 -3.24
CA LEU A 156 -15.16 -15.96 -2.04
C LEU A 156 -15.09 -17.48 -1.84
N GLU A 157 -15.23 -18.26 -2.92
CA GLU A 157 -15.14 -19.72 -2.84
C GLU A 157 -13.74 -20.16 -2.41
N ASN A 158 -12.69 -19.48 -2.87
CA ASN A 158 -11.31 -19.76 -2.45
C ASN A 158 -10.97 -19.25 -1.04
N ILE A 159 -11.72 -18.27 -0.50
CA ILE A 159 -11.62 -17.88 0.91
C ILE A 159 -12.20 -18.99 1.80
N VAL A 160 -13.35 -19.56 1.42
CA VAL A 160 -14.04 -20.62 2.19
C VAL A 160 -13.34 -21.97 2.03
N ALA A 161 -12.95 -22.32 0.81
CA ALA A 161 -12.35 -23.59 0.43
C ALA A 161 -11.18 -23.34 -0.55
N PRO A 162 -9.95 -23.14 -0.03
CA PRO A 162 -8.79 -22.80 -0.85
C PRO A 162 -8.51 -23.81 -1.95
N GLY A 163 -8.37 -23.33 -3.19
CA GLY A 163 -8.05 -24.14 -4.37
C GLY A 163 -9.25 -24.77 -5.07
N SER A 164 -10.49 -24.46 -4.66
CA SER A 164 -11.70 -25.04 -5.25
C SER A 164 -11.97 -24.55 -6.68
N VAL A 165 -11.70 -23.27 -6.95
CA VAL A 165 -11.97 -22.63 -8.25
C VAL A 165 -10.75 -21.88 -8.75
N LEU A 166 -10.61 -21.79 -10.07
CA LEU A 166 -9.56 -21.02 -10.71
C LEU A 166 -9.71 -19.52 -10.37
N LEU A 167 -8.69 -18.98 -9.72
CA LEU A 167 -8.63 -17.56 -9.38
C LEU A 167 -8.35 -16.70 -10.63
N PRO A 168 -8.86 -15.46 -10.67
CA PRO A 168 -8.46 -14.48 -11.67
C PRO A 168 -6.94 -14.29 -11.68
N SER A 169 -6.36 -14.05 -12.86
CA SER A 169 -4.91 -13.98 -13.06
C SER A 169 -4.21 -12.87 -12.27
N TRP A 170 -4.94 -11.86 -11.83
CA TRP A 170 -4.43 -10.72 -11.08
C TRP A 170 -4.47 -10.93 -9.56
N VAL A 171 -5.19 -11.95 -9.06
CA VAL A 171 -5.36 -12.16 -7.61
C VAL A 171 -4.06 -12.66 -7.00
N ASN A 172 -3.68 -12.04 -5.89
CA ASN A 172 -2.56 -12.51 -5.08
C ASN A 172 -2.92 -13.84 -4.40
N THR A 173 -2.15 -14.88 -4.67
CA THR A 173 -2.35 -16.22 -4.11
C THR A 173 -1.78 -16.37 -2.70
N ASP A 174 -1.11 -15.35 -2.17
CA ASP A 174 -0.63 -15.32 -0.79
C ASP A 174 -1.80 -15.18 0.20
N ASN A 175 -2.15 -16.27 0.88
CA ASN A 175 -3.16 -16.27 1.94
C ASN A 175 -2.60 -15.82 3.31
N THR A 176 -1.31 -15.51 3.38
CA THR A 176 -0.67 -15.16 4.65
C THR A 176 -1.05 -13.74 5.03
N ALA A 177 -1.77 -13.60 6.15
CA ALA A 177 -2.13 -12.29 6.68
C ALA A 177 -0.88 -11.42 6.89
N ARG A 178 -0.97 -10.12 6.55
CA ARG A 178 0.13 -9.17 6.80
C ARG A 178 0.50 -9.08 8.28
N SER A 179 -0.44 -9.39 9.17
CA SER A 179 -0.24 -9.54 10.62
C SER A 179 0.75 -10.66 10.99
N GLN A 180 0.90 -11.68 10.13
CA GLN A 180 1.80 -12.82 10.32
C GLN A 180 3.15 -12.63 9.59
N PHE A 181 3.34 -11.53 8.87
CA PHE A 181 4.53 -11.26 8.06
C PHE A 181 5.70 -10.75 8.92
N GLN A 182 6.22 -11.60 9.81
CA GLN A 182 7.56 -11.42 10.38
C GLN A 182 8.61 -11.94 9.38
N ARG A 183 8.74 -11.33 8.20
CA ARG A 183 9.96 -11.54 7.42
C ARG A 183 11.09 -10.78 8.11
N HIS A 184 11.82 -11.49 8.97
CA HIS A 184 13.21 -11.17 9.26
C HIS A 184 13.93 -11.03 7.92
N TYR A 185 14.21 -9.79 7.52
CA TYR A 185 15.21 -9.57 6.50
C TYR A 185 16.51 -10.09 7.12
N ARG A 186 16.97 -11.26 6.64
CA ARG A 186 18.40 -11.58 6.74
C ARG A 186 19.10 -10.42 6.06
N ALA A 187 19.81 -9.61 6.85
CA ALA A 187 20.88 -8.80 6.32
C ALA A 187 21.78 -9.78 5.57
N ILE A 188 21.80 -9.69 4.24
CA ILE A 188 22.82 -10.38 3.47
C ILE A 188 24.13 -9.64 3.81
N PRO A 189 25.19 -10.37 4.21
CA PRO A 189 26.46 -9.79 4.64
C PRO A 189 27.13 -8.95 3.56
#